data_AF-A0A2D6PAK8-F1
#
_entry.id   AF-A0A2D6PAK8-F1
#
_cell.length_a   1.000
_cell.length_b   1.000
_cell.length_c   1.000
_cell.angle_alpha   90.00
_cell.angle_beta   90.00
_cell.angle_gamma   90.00
#
_symmetry.space_group_name_H-M   'P 1'
#
loop_
_entity.id
_entity.type
_entity.pdbx_description
1 polymer ?
#
loop_
_entity_poly.entity_id
_entity_poly.type
_entity_poly.pdbx_seq_one_letter_code
_entity_poly.pdbx_strand_id
1 'polypeptide(L)' 'MPQFTLICTDEDSTVTTKEFEATVLDDVVDKTQDFLKGVGYCFEELHTQVYPVPDSDADDYVSVYRDVD' A
#
# COMPACT_ATOMS: atom_id res chain seq x y z
N MET A 1 -12.12 5.17 10.23
CA MET A 1 -10.94 4.28 10.18
C MET A 1 -10.62 4.08 8.71
N PRO A 2 -9.34 4.14 8.29
CA PRO A 2 -9.00 3.95 6.88
C PRO A 2 -9.16 2.46 6.51
N GLN A 3 -9.74 2.23 5.34
CA GLN A 3 -9.98 0.91 4.77
C GLN A 3 -9.06 0.72 3.57
N PHE A 4 -8.45 -0.45 3.47
CA PHE A 4 -7.51 -0.81 2.41
C PHE A 4 -8.05 -2.01 1.63
N THR A 5 -7.87 -1.96 0.31
CA THR A 5 -8.24 -3.05 -0.61
C THR A 5 -7.02 -3.37 -1.48
N LEU A 6 -6.51 -4.60 -1.36
CA LEU A 6 -5.45 -5.13 -2.19
C LEU A 6 -6.06 -6.03 -3.27
N ILE A 7 -5.69 -5.80 -4.52
CA ILE A 7 -6.15 -6.58 -5.68
C ILE A 7 -4.92 -7.08 -6.41
N CYS A 8 -4.81 -8.40 -6.57
CA CYS A 8 -3.81 -9.05 -7.38
C CYS A 8 -4.51 -9.79 -8.52
N THR A 9 -4.11 -9.49 -9.75
CA THR A 9 -4.59 -10.20 -10.94
C THR A 9 -3.39 -10.95 -11.53
N ASP A 10 -3.47 -12.28 -11.54
CA ASP A 10 -2.41 -13.15 -12.09
C ASP A 10 -2.54 -13.33 -13.62
N GLU A 11 -1.55 -13.96 -14.26
CA GLU A 11 -1.54 -14.23 -15.70
C GLU A 11 -2.68 -15.17 -16.13
N ASP A 12 -3.16 -16.02 -15.22
CA ASP A 12 -4.32 -16.89 -15.44
C ASP A 12 -5.68 -16.20 -15.21
N SER A 13 -5.68 -14.87 -14.99
CA SER A 13 -6.85 -14.06 -14.65
C SER A 13 -7.50 -14.39 -13.30
N THR A 14 -6.85 -15.14 -12.42
CA THR A 14 -7.27 -15.27 -11.02
C THR A 14 -7.13 -13.91 -10.33
N VAL A 15 -8.25 -13.43 -9.79
CA VAL A 15 -8.30 -12.19 -9.01
C VAL A 15 -8.34 -12.54 -7.53
N THR A 16 -7.27 -12.20 -6.82
CA THR A 16 -7.21 -12.29 -5.36
C THR A 16 -7.46 -10.91 -4.77
N THR A 17 -8.56 -10.78 -4.02
CA THR A 17 -8.92 -9.53 -3.34
C THR A 17 -8.81 -9.72 -1.84
N LYS A 18 -8.15 -8.77 -1.15
CA LYS A 18 -8.08 -8.74 0.30
C LYS A 18 -8.45 -7.36 0.82
N GLU A 19 -9.40 -7.33 1.74
CA GLU A 19 -9.88 -6.10 2.38
C GLU A 19 -9.52 -6.14 3.86
N PHE A 20 -8.98 -5.04 4.37
CA PHE A 20 -8.68 -4.91 5.78
C PHE A 20 -8.74 -3.45 6.23
N GLU A 21 -8.93 -3.27 7.53
CA GLU A 21 -8.90 -1.98 8.20
C GLU A 21 -7.70 -1.97 9.15
N ALA A 22 -6.91 -0.89 9.13
CA ALA A 22 -5.74 -0.76 9.98
C ALA A 22 -5.51 0.71 10.33
N THR A 23 -5.17 0.98 11.59
CA THR A 23 -4.89 2.34 12.08
C THR A 23 -3.39 2.63 12.19
N VAL A 24 -2.57 1.58 12.19
CA VAL A 24 -1.11 1.64 12.33
C VAL A 24 -0.46 1.20 11.03
N LEU A 25 0.58 1.90 10.57
CA LEU A 25 1.31 1.55 9.34
C LEU A 25 1.93 0.14 9.41
N ASP A 26 2.36 -0.26 10.61
CA ASP A 26 2.91 -1.60 10.86
C ASP A 26 1.87 -2.70 10.58
N ASP A 27 0.63 -2.53 11.06
CA ASP A 27 -0.48 -3.46 10.76
C ASP A 27 -0.78 -3.52 9.26
N VAL A 28 -0.73 -2.38 8.56
CA VAL A 28 -0.93 -2.34 7.10
C VAL A 28 0.16 -3.15 6.40
N VAL A 29 1.41 -3.00 6.83
CA VAL A 29 2.54 -3.72 6.23
C VAL A 29 2.48 -5.21 6.53
N ASP A 30 2.09 -5.62 7.74
CA ASP A 30 1.88 -7.03 8.09
C ASP A 30 0.79 -7.68 7.20
N LYS A 31 -0.38 -7.01 7.05
CA LYS A 31 -1.47 -7.52 6.21
C LYS A 31 -1.10 -7.59 4.74
N THR A 32 -0.30 -6.64 4.27
CA THR A 32 0.23 -6.60 2.90
C THR A 32 1.29 -7.67 2.68
N GLN A 33 2.15 -7.91 3.66
CA GLN A 33 3.13 -9.00 3.64
C GLN A 33 2.43 -10.36 3.49
N ASP A 34 1.43 -10.63 4.32
CA ASP A 34 0.66 -11.86 4.26
C ASP A 34 -0.05 -12.03 2.91
N PHE A 35 -0.57 -10.93 2.34
CA PHE A 35 -1.16 -10.95 1.00
C PHE A 35 -0.13 -11.30 -0.08
N LEU A 36 1.03 -10.63 -0.08
CA LEU A 36 2.07 -10.85 -1.07
C LEU A 36 2.63 -12.27 -1.01
N LYS A 37 2.82 -12.83 0.20
CA LYS A 37 3.19 -14.24 0.39
C LYS A 37 2.07 -15.17 -0.11
N GLY A 38 0.81 -14.81 0.11
CA GLY A 38 -0.35 -15.57 -0.34
C GLY A 38 -0.54 -15.61 -1.86
N VAL A 39 -0.12 -14.56 -2.57
CA VAL A 39 -0.18 -14.50 -4.05
C VAL A 39 1.10 -14.98 -4.73
N GLY A 40 2.10 -15.46 -3.97
CA GLY A 40 3.29 -16.13 -4.52
C GLY A 40 4.60 -15.33 -4.51
N TYR A 41 4.63 -14.13 -3.94
CA TYR A 41 5.89 -13.38 -3.78
C TYR A 41 6.79 -14.02 -2.71
N CYS A 42 8.07 -14.18 -3.03
CA CYS A 42 9.08 -14.71 -2.11
C CYS A 42 9.98 -13.59 -1.58
N PHE A 43 9.86 -13.28 -0.30
CA PHE A 43 10.67 -12.31 0.43
C PHE A 43 10.69 -12.68 1.92
N GLU A 44 11.70 -12.20 2.67
CA GLU A 44 11.83 -12.49 4.09
C GLU A 44 10.81 -11.70 4.92
N GLU A 45 10.94 -10.36 4.94
CA GLU A 45 10.08 -9.46 5.72
C GLU A 45 9.91 -8.10 5.02
N LEU A 46 8.74 -7.46 5.20
CA LEU A 46 8.48 -6.08 4.80
C LEU A 46 8.62 -5.14 6.00
N HIS A 47 9.30 -4.02 5.79
CA HIS A 47 9.46 -2.98 6.79
C HIS A 47 8.87 -1.66 6.33
N THR A 48 8.29 -0.91 7.26
CA THR A 48 7.90 0.48 7.03
C THR A 48 9.13 1.36 7.02
N GLN A 49 9.39 2.06 5.91
CA GLN A 49 10.40 3.11 5.86
C GLN A 49 9.71 4.47 5.78
N VAL A 50 9.65 5.16 6.93
CA VAL A 50 9.09 6.50 7.03
C VAL A 50 10.23 7.50 6.85
N TYR A 51 10.24 8.19 5.71
CA TYR A 51 11.11 9.35 5.54
C TYR A 51 10.44 10.56 6.20
N PRO A 52 11.20 11.38 6.96
CA PRO A 52 10.67 12.65 7.43
C PRO A 52 10.27 13.48 6.21
N VAL A 53 9.00 13.87 6.15
CA VAL A 53 8.60 14.97 5.28
C VAL A 53 9.36 16.20 5.76
N PRO A 54 10.12 16.90 4.91
CA PRO A 54 10.72 18.16 5.30
C PRO A 54 9.59 19.07 5.79
N ASP A 55 9.69 19.58 7.01
CA ASP A 55 8.85 20.67 7.51
C ASP A 55 9.01 21.85 6.56
N SER A 56 8.17 21.90 5.55
CA SER A 56 7.96 23.09 4.74
C SER A 56 6.66 23.68 5.24
N ASP A 57 6.78 24.68 6.11
CA ASP A 57 5.83 25.77 6.25
C ASP A 57 5.55 26.37 4.85
N ALA A 58 4.72 25.71 4.05
CA ALA A 58 4.12 26.25 2.83
C ALA A 58 3.01 25.30 2.36
N ASP A 59 1.78 25.75 2.55
CA ASP A 59 0.63 25.47 1.68
C ASP A 59 1.06 25.13 0.24
N ASP A 60 0.95 23.87 -0.15
CA ASP A 60 0.70 23.49 -1.55
C ASP A 60 0.36 21.99 -1.63
N TYR A 61 -0.89 21.67 -1.33
CA TYR A 61 -1.54 20.44 -1.80
C TYR A 61 -1.70 20.53 -3.33
N VAL A 62 -0.58 20.40 -4.06
CA VAL A 62 -0.63 20.20 -5.52
C VAL A 62 -1.02 18.75 -5.73
N SER A 63 -2.29 18.55 -6.09
CA SER A 63 -2.80 17.27 -6.56
C SER A 63 -1.89 16.73 -7.67
N VAL A 64 -1.31 15.56 -7.46
CA VAL A 64 -0.49 14.83 -8.44
C VAL A 64 -1.33 14.31 -9.64
N TYR A 65 -2.61 14.70 -9.74
CA TYR A 65 -3.49 14.46 -10.89
C TYR A 65 -3.56 15.68 -11.82
N ARG A 66 -2.41 16.17 -12.26
CA ARG A 66 -2.36 17.07 -13.42
C ARG A 66 -1.40 16.47 -14.43
N ASP A 67 -1.91 16.30 -15.64
CA ASP A 67 -1.26 15.74 -16.83
C ASP A 67 -1.35 14.22 -17.01
N VAL A 68 -2.59 13.77 -17.27
CA VAL A 68 -2.84 12.79 -18.34
C VAL A 68 -3.65 13.50 -19.42
N ASP A 69 -2.96 13.92 -20.47
CA ASP A 69 -3.51 14.27 -21.80
C ASP A 69 -3.60 13.00 -22.65
#